data_AF-A0A2X3B1K1-F1
#
_entry.id   AF-A0A2X3B1K1-F1
#
_cell.length_a   1.000
_cell.length_b   1.000
_cell.length_c   1.000
_cell.angle_alpha   90.00
_cell.angle_beta   90.00
_cell.angle_gamma   90.00
#
_symmetry.space_group_name_H-M   'P 1'
#
loop_
_entity.id
_entity.type
_entity.pdbx_description
1 polymer ?
#
loop_
_entity_poly.entity_id
_entity_poly.type
_entity_poly.pdbx_seq_one_letter_code
_entity_poly.pdbx_strand_id
1 'polypeptide(L)' 'MGFEIFGIKVFDLSKPFGNFEAFSTIILVCLIAFLGFLILSKNKTNK' A
#
# COMPACT_ATOMS: atom_id res chain seq x y z
N MET A 1 -19.87 0.43 -1.87
CA MET A 1 -20.10 0.67 -0.42
C MET A 1 -18.92 1.49 0.06
N GLY A 2 -19.09 2.81 0.23
CA GLY A 2 -18.02 3.74 0.58
C GLY A 2 -18.57 4.81 1.51
N PHE A 3 -17.75 5.28 2.46
CA PHE A 3 -18.16 6.21 3.51
C PHE A 3 -17.95 7.66 3.06
N GLU A 4 -18.95 8.52 3.29
CA GLU A 4 -18.91 9.95 2.99
C GLU A 4 -18.56 10.76 4.24
N ILE A 5 -17.64 11.71 4.12
CA ILE A 5 -17.26 12.63 5.19
C ILE A 5 -17.38 14.05 4.62
N PHE A 6 -18.25 14.88 5.21
CA PHE A 6 -18.46 16.28 4.80
C PHE A 6 -18.76 16.48 3.30
N GLY A 7 -19.58 15.62 2.69
CA GLY A 7 -19.97 15.74 1.28
C GLY A 7 -18.87 15.43 0.26
N ILE A 8 -17.68 15.03 0.74
CA ILE A 8 -16.60 14.51 -0.09
C ILE A 8 -16.63 12.98 0.05
N LYS A 9 -16.81 12.31 -1.09
CA LYS A 9 -16.82 10.85 -1.17
C LYS A 9 -15.38 10.35 -1.12
N VAL A 10 -14.87 10.15 0.11
CA VAL A 10 -13.44 9.86 0.38
C VAL A 10 -13.03 8.46 -0.08
N PHE A 11 -13.98 7.52 -0.12
CA PHE A 11 -13.76 6.14 -0.60
C PHE A 11 -14.78 5.76 -1.67
N ASP A 12 -14.61 6.29 -2.88
CA ASP A 12 -15.41 5.87 -4.05
C ASP A 12 -14.76 4.67 -4.75
N LEU A 13 -15.02 3.45 -4.24
CA LEU A 13 -14.63 2.19 -4.89
C LEU A 13 -15.31 1.96 -6.27
N SER A 14 -16.25 2.81 -6.68
CA SER A 14 -16.88 2.74 -8.01
C SER A 14 -16.16 3.56 -9.07
N LYS A 15 -15.22 4.44 -8.68
CA LYS A 15 -14.31 5.04 -9.66
C LYS A 15 -13.25 4.00 -10.05
N PRO A 16 -13.02 3.75 -11.36
CA PRO A 16 -11.90 2.93 -11.77
C PRO A 16 -10.64 3.64 -11.27
N PHE A 17 -9.99 3.08 -10.24
CA PHE A 17 -8.64 3.48 -9.89
C PHE A 17 -7.81 3.36 -11.16
N GLY A 18 -7.10 4.43 -11.52
CA GLY A 18 -6.23 4.37 -12.68
C GLY A 18 -5.29 3.18 -12.51
N ASN A 19 -5.11 2.35 -13.54
CA ASN A 19 -4.22 1.18 -13.47
C ASN A 19 -2.87 1.56 -12.84
N PHE A 20 -2.39 2.77 -13.13
CA PHE A 20 -1.20 3.36 -12.54
C PHE A 20 -1.22 3.45 -11.00
N GLU A 21 -2.31 3.93 -10.39
CA GLU A 21 -2.42 4.03 -8.92
C GLU A 21 -2.43 2.65 -8.27
N ALA A 22 -3.13 1.69 -8.86
CA ALA A 22 -3.16 0.31 -8.39
C ALA A 22 -1.77 -0.35 -8.47
N PHE A 23 -1.09 -0.26 -9.61
CA PHE A 23 0.25 -0.83 -9.75
C PHE A 23 1.28 -0.13 -8.87
N SER A 24 1.21 1.20 -8.74
CA SER A 24 2.11 1.98 -7.89
C SER A 24 2.00 1.58 -6.42
N THR A 25 0.76 1.45 -5.91
CA THR A 25 0.52 1.02 -4.52
C THR A 25 0.97 -0.41 -4.26
N ILE A 26 0.75 -1.34 -5.20
CA ILE A 26 1.24 -2.73 -5.09
C ILE A 26 2.77 -2.76 -5.02
N ILE A 27 3.46 -2.06 -5.93
CA ILE A 27 4.93 -1.99 -5.95
C ILE A 27 5.46 -1.42 -4.63
N LEU A 28 4.84 -0.36 -4.11
CA LEU A 28 5.24 0.28 -2.86
C LEU A 28 5.12 -0.68 -1.67
N VAL A 29 4.00 -1.39 -1.55
CA VAL A 29 3.78 -2.39 -0.48
C VAL A 29 4.80 -3.53 -0.57
N CYS A 30 5.07 -4.04 -1.78
CA CYS A 30 6.08 -5.08 -1.98
C CYS A 30 7.49 -4.61 -1.57
N LEU A 31 7.87 -3.38 -1.90
CA LEU A 31 9.17 -2.82 -1.51
C LEU A 31 9.31 -2.68 0.00
N ILE A 32 8.27 -2.19 0.68
CA ILE A 32 8.29 -2.04 2.14
C ILE A 32 8.41 -3.41 2.82
N ALA A 33 7.64 -4.40 2.35
CA ALA A 33 7.72 -5.77 2.87
C ALA A 33 9.13 -6.36 2.66
N PHE A 34 9.71 -6.19 1.47
CA PHE A 34 11.05 -6.66 1.15
C PHE A 34 12.11 -6.03 2.06
N LEU A 35 12.06 -4.71 2.26
CA LEU A 35 12.98 -4.00 3.15
C LEU A 35 12.83 -4.47 4.61
N GLY A 36 11.59 -4.69 5.07
CA GLY A 36 11.32 -5.23 6.40
C GLY A 36 11.95 -6.61 6.61
N PHE A 37 11.76 -7.53 5.67
CA PHE A 37 12.40 -8.85 5.69
C PHE A 37 13.93 -8.76 5.63
N LEU A 38 14.48 -7.85 4.82
CA LEU A 38 15.92 -7.67 4.70
C LEU A 38 16.54 -7.14 6.00
N ILE A 39 15.89 -6.18 6.67
CA ILE A 39 16.32 -5.65 7.96
C ILE A 39 16.22 -6.75 9.04
N LEU A 40 15.12 -7.51 9.08
CA LEU A 40 14.97 -8.61 10.02
C LEU A 40 16.04 -9.69 9.81
N SER A 41 16.32 -10.04 8.55
CA SER A 41 17.36 -11.00 8.17
C SER A 41 18.75 -10.52 8.61
N LYS A 42 19.09 -9.25 8.36
CA LYS A 42 20.37 -8.66 8.79
C LYS A 42 20.54 -8.64 10.30
N ASN A 43 19.47 -8.33 11.05
CA ASN A 43 19.49 -8.36 12.51
C ASN A 43 19.61 -9.78 13.06
N LYS A 44 18.99 -10.78 12.40
CA LYS A 44 19.13 -12.19 12.77
C LYS A 44 20.55 -12.71 12.52
N THR A 45 21.22 -12.27 11.46
CA THR A 45 22.62 -12.62 11.16
C THR A 45 23.63 -11.98 12.10
N ASN A 46 23.31 -10.82 12.70
CA ASN A 46 24.20 -10.11 13.63
C ASN A 46 24.09 -10.58 15.10
N LYS A 47 23.25 -11.58 15.39
CA LYS A 47 23.02 -12.11 16.74
C LYS A 47 23.48 -13.55 16.82
#